data_AF-A0A2F0PJB1-F1
#
_entry.id   AF-A0A2F0PJB1-F1
#
_cell.length_a   1.000
_cell.length_b   1.000
_cell.length_c   1.000
_cell.angle_alpha   90.00
_cell.angle_beta   90.00
_cell.angle_gamma   90.00
#
_symmetry.space_group_name_H-M   'P 1'
#
loop_
_entity.id
_entity.type
_entity.pdbx_description
1 polymer ?
#
loop_
_entity_poly.entity_id
_entity_poly.type
_entity_poly.pdbx_seq_one_letter_code
_entity_poly.pdbx_strand_id
1 'polypeptide(L)'
;MTGADFLLPIAAGAAISWASYSVVAHAVSKQHISTLRATVWSALGTLSLVLGVCAFSAVGAEHQTARKDIVCADDNPECYAKTHHNPVRECKQVIDKKATFRHVWQESEAQPIFGTYLWHDEEKKVIQAFGHQASAINSLEMLTPLQYYCVFNANTGEIIAASFE
;
A
#
# COMPACT_ATOMS: atom_id res chain seq x y z
N MET A 1 5.21 -10.47 -33.32
CA MET A 1 6.63 -10.03 -33.29
C MET A 1 7.12 -10.17 -31.86
N THR A 2 7.61 -11.36 -31.48
CA THR A 2 8.22 -11.62 -30.16
C THR A 2 9.72 -11.48 -30.31
N GLY A 3 10.23 -10.26 -30.13
CA GLY A 3 11.62 -9.93 -30.36
C GLY A 3 12.18 -9.10 -29.21
N ALA A 4 13.33 -9.52 -28.71
CA ALA A 4 14.30 -8.79 -27.90
C ALA A 4 13.97 -8.40 -26.44
N ASP A 5 12.74 -8.02 -26.08
CA ASP A 5 12.49 -7.42 -24.75
C ASP A 5 12.51 -8.41 -23.57
N PHE A 6 12.45 -9.72 -23.84
CA PHE A 6 12.53 -10.77 -22.80
C PHE A 6 13.96 -11.26 -22.51
N LEU A 7 14.95 -10.94 -23.36
CA LEU A 7 16.30 -11.48 -23.21
C LEU A 7 17.19 -10.64 -22.28
N LEU A 8 16.91 -9.35 -22.16
CA LEU A 8 17.63 -8.43 -21.27
C LEU A 8 17.54 -8.82 -19.77
N PRO A 9 16.36 -9.15 -19.21
CA PRO A 9 16.30 -9.56 -17.79
C PRO A 9 16.96 -10.93 -17.55
N ILE A 10 16.93 -11.84 -18.53
CA ILE A 10 17.55 -13.17 -18.42
C ILE A 10 19.08 -13.05 -18.42
N ALA A 11 19.63 -12.22 -19.32
CA ALA A 11 21.07 -11.97 -19.37
C ALA A 11 21.58 -11.22 -18.12
N ALA A 12 20.83 -10.23 -17.63
CA ALA A 12 21.15 -9.52 -16.41
C ALA A 12 21.09 -10.45 -15.17
N GLY A 13 20.07 -11.31 -15.09
CA GLY A 13 19.95 -12.31 -14.02
C GLY A 13 21.13 -13.28 -14.00
N ALA A 14 21.54 -13.81 -15.16
CA ALA A 14 22.68 -14.71 -15.26
C ALA A 14 24.00 -14.05 -14.83
N ALA A 15 24.22 -12.78 -15.20
CA ALA A 15 25.42 -12.03 -14.80
C ALA A 15 25.47 -11.79 -13.28
N ILE A 16 24.35 -11.43 -12.66
CA ILE A 16 24.26 -11.20 -11.21
C ILE A 16 24.47 -12.50 -10.44
N SER A 17 23.89 -13.62 -10.91
CA SER A 17 24.10 -14.94 -10.30
C SER A 17 25.56 -15.39 -10.40
N TRP A 18 26.22 -15.17 -11.54
CA TRP A 18 27.63 -15.50 -11.73
C TRP A 18 28.55 -14.68 -10.82
N ALA A 19 28.33 -13.36 -10.76
CA ALA A 19 29.10 -12.48 -9.88
C ALA A 19 28.94 -12.91 -8.41
N SER A 20 27.72 -13.16 -7.96
CA SER A 20 27.42 -13.60 -6.60
C SER A 20 28.09 -14.93 -6.25
N TYR A 21 28.03 -15.92 -7.17
CA TYR A 21 28.68 -17.22 -6.97
C TYR A 21 30.20 -17.08 -6.86
N SER A 22 30.82 -16.26 -7.71
CA SER A 22 32.27 -16.07 -7.73
C SER A 22 32.81 -15.42 -6.45
N VAL A 23 32.08 -14.43 -5.89
CA VAL A 23 32.46 -13.76 -4.64
C VAL A 23 32.34 -14.73 -3.46
N VAL A 24 31.27 -15.52 -3.40
CA VAL A 24 31.08 -16.53 -2.35
C VAL A 24 32.14 -17.62 -2.43
N ALA A 25 32.43 -18.14 -3.63
CA ALA A 25 33.47 -19.15 -3.82
C ALA A 25 34.86 -18.61 -3.40
N HIS A 26 35.15 -17.35 -3.72
CA HIS A 26 36.43 -16.73 -3.38
C HIS A 26 36.57 -16.43 -1.88
N ALA A 27 35.48 -16.08 -1.19
CA ALA A 27 35.44 -15.91 0.26
C ALA A 27 35.60 -17.24 1.00
N VAL A 28 34.90 -18.29 0.54
CA VAL A 28 35.00 -19.65 1.10
C VAL A 28 36.41 -20.23 0.93
N SER A 29 37.04 -20.01 -0.23
CA SER A 29 38.41 -20.46 -0.50
C SER A 29 39.45 -19.81 0.41
N LYS A 30 39.32 -18.51 0.71
CA LYS A 30 40.27 -17.79 1.58
C LYS A 30 40.10 -18.11 3.07
N GLN A 31 38.91 -18.52 3.49
CA GLN A 31 38.54 -18.52 4.91
C GLN A 31 38.60 -19.92 5.58
N HIS A 32 39.17 -20.92 4.91
CA HIS A 32 39.31 -22.30 5.41
C HIS A 32 37.99 -22.86 6.00
N ILE A 33 36.88 -22.49 5.37
CA ILE A 33 35.56 -22.93 5.79
C ILE A 33 35.37 -24.34 5.25
N SER A 34 35.12 -25.31 6.14
CA SER A 34 34.78 -26.69 5.77
C SER A 34 33.73 -26.69 4.64
N THR A 35 33.98 -27.48 3.60
CA THR A 35 33.12 -27.61 2.42
C THR A 35 31.65 -27.88 2.79
N LEU A 36 31.42 -28.52 3.93
CA LEU A 36 30.09 -28.80 4.49
C LEU A 36 29.33 -27.54 4.94
N ARG A 37 30.02 -26.50 5.44
CA ARG A 37 29.37 -25.23 5.81
C ARG A 37 29.04 -24.43 4.55
N ALA A 38 29.93 -24.40 3.56
CA ALA A 38 29.69 -23.66 2.32
C ALA A 38 28.45 -24.15 1.56
N THR A 39 28.21 -25.47 1.50
CA THR A 39 27.02 -26.04 0.87
C THR A 39 25.73 -25.68 1.62
N VAL A 40 25.76 -25.66 2.96
CA VAL A 40 24.59 -25.28 3.79
C VAL A 40 24.23 -23.81 3.61
N TRP A 41 25.21 -22.89 3.63
CA TRP A 41 24.96 -21.46 3.42
C TRP A 41 24.50 -21.16 1.98
N SER A 42 25.05 -21.87 0.98
CA SER A 42 24.62 -21.74 -0.41
C SER A 42 23.20 -22.27 -0.63
N ALA A 43 22.83 -23.39 -0.02
CA ALA A 43 21.48 -23.96 -0.11
C ALA A 43 20.45 -23.08 0.60
N LEU A 44 20.81 -22.49 1.74
CA LEU A 44 19.92 -21.59 2.49
C LEU A 44 19.72 -20.26 1.74
N GLY A 45 20.77 -19.72 1.13
CA GLY A 45 20.70 -18.48 0.34
C GLY A 45 19.87 -18.62 -0.94
N THR A 46 19.98 -19.73 -1.67
CA THR A 46 19.13 -19.98 -2.85
C THR A 46 17.67 -20.21 -2.47
N LEU A 47 17.41 -20.89 -1.36
CA LEU A 47 16.05 -21.08 -0.84
C LEU A 47 15.38 -19.74 -0.47
N SER A 48 16.13 -18.82 0.16
CA SER A 48 15.63 -17.47 0.46
C SER A 48 15.37 -16.63 -0.79
N LEU A 49 16.17 -16.77 -1.84
CA LEU A 49 15.97 -16.06 -3.11
C LEU A 49 14.73 -16.59 -3.87
N VAL A 50 14.48 -17.90 -3.84
CA VAL A 50 13.28 -18.49 -4.47
C VAL A 50 11.99 -18.13 -3.71
N LEU A 51 12.05 -18.02 -2.38
CA LEU A 51 10.89 -17.60 -1.57
C LEU A 51 10.64 -16.08 -1.61
N GLY A 52 11.69 -15.27 -1.81
CA GLY A 52 11.58 -13.81 -1.87
C GLY A 52 10.92 -13.26 -3.15
N VAL A 53 11.00 -13.99 -4.27
CA VAL A 53 10.46 -13.53 -5.57
C VAL A 53 8.94 -13.70 -5.67
N CYS A 54 8.29 -14.47 -4.78
CA CYS A 54 6.83 -14.63 -4.77
C CYS A 54 6.07 -13.66 -3.84
N ALA A 55 6.75 -12.78 -3.09
CA ALA A 55 6.08 -11.91 -2.11
C ALA A 55 5.84 -10.46 -2.59
N PHE A 56 6.42 -10.03 -3.73
CA PHE A 56 6.35 -8.63 -4.17
C PHE A 56 5.36 -8.35 -5.30
N SER A 57 4.54 -9.33 -5.70
CA SER A 57 3.52 -9.12 -6.75
C SER A 57 2.11 -8.83 -6.21
N ALA A 58 1.93 -8.74 -4.89
CA ALA A 58 0.61 -8.59 -4.26
C ALA A 58 0.44 -7.30 -3.44
N VAL A 59 1.41 -6.37 -3.45
CA VAL A 59 1.29 -5.08 -2.76
C VAL A 59 1.50 -3.98 -3.79
N GLY A 60 0.42 -3.51 -4.40
CA GLY A 60 0.48 -2.42 -5.38
C GLY A 60 -0.62 -2.41 -6.42
N ALA A 61 -1.48 -3.42 -6.46
CA ALA A 61 -2.76 -3.33 -7.14
C ALA A 61 -3.84 -3.20 -6.06
N GLU A 62 -4.06 -1.97 -5.58
CA GLU A 62 -5.42 -1.58 -5.26
C GLU A 62 -6.26 -2.01 -6.45
N HIS A 63 -7.07 -3.04 -6.24
CA HIS A 63 -7.91 -3.65 -7.25
C HIS A 63 -8.96 -2.60 -7.67
N GLN A 64 -8.57 -1.70 -8.58
CA GLN A 64 -9.46 -1.10 -9.56
C GLN A 64 -9.90 -2.20 -10.55
N THR A 65 -10.38 -3.33 -10.04
CA THR A 65 -11.12 -4.29 -10.86
C THR A 65 -12.46 -3.67 -11.18
N ALA A 66 -12.55 -3.15 -12.41
CA ALA A 66 -13.74 -3.15 -13.25
C ALA A 66 -15.08 -3.16 -12.49
N ARG A 67 -15.49 -2.02 -11.92
CA ARG A 67 -16.78 -1.90 -11.20
C ARG A 67 -17.82 -1.17 -12.06
N LYS A 68 -18.07 -1.71 -13.25
CA LYS A 68 -19.33 -1.52 -14.01
C LYS A 68 -20.07 -2.83 -13.80
N ASP A 69 -20.96 -3.02 -12.82
CA ASP A 69 -22.32 -2.51 -12.79
C ASP A 69 -22.92 -2.85 -11.40
N ILE A 70 -22.46 -2.21 -10.33
CA ILE A 70 -23.11 -2.37 -9.02
C ILE A 70 -24.19 -1.31 -8.90
N VAL A 71 -25.45 -1.74 -8.95
CA VAL A 71 -26.60 -0.88 -8.62
C VAL A 71 -26.60 -0.68 -7.11
N CYS A 72 -26.17 0.50 -6.67
CA CYS A 72 -26.36 0.93 -5.30
C CYS A 72 -27.83 1.31 -5.10
N ALA A 73 -28.38 1.06 -3.92
CA ALA A 73 -29.58 1.79 -3.51
C ALA A 73 -29.21 3.28 -3.45
N ASP A 74 -30.07 4.16 -3.97
CA ASP A 74 -29.79 5.59 -4.11
C ASP A 74 -29.47 6.26 -2.76
N ASP A 75 -30.02 5.72 -1.67
CA ASP A 75 -29.84 6.18 -0.30
C ASP A 75 -28.55 5.70 0.38
N ASN A 76 -27.69 4.93 -0.31
CA ASN A 76 -26.45 4.41 0.26
C ASN A 76 -25.19 5.16 -0.24
N PRO A 77 -24.75 6.21 0.48
CA PRO A 77 -23.57 7.00 0.10
C PRO A 77 -22.28 6.17 0.12
N GLU A 78 -22.14 5.20 1.04
CA GLU A 78 -20.95 4.34 1.08
C GLU A 78 -20.82 3.50 -0.19
N CYS A 79 -21.93 2.89 -0.62
CA CYS A 79 -21.96 2.14 -1.87
C CYS A 79 -21.61 3.05 -3.04
N TYR A 80 -22.24 4.23 -3.12
CA TYR A 80 -22.03 5.19 -4.19
C TYR A 80 -20.57 5.64 -4.31
N ALA A 81 -19.95 6.04 -3.18
CA ALA A 81 -18.54 6.42 -3.14
C ALA A 81 -17.66 5.29 -3.66
N LYS A 82 -17.86 4.06 -3.16
CA LYS A 82 -17.03 2.90 -3.53
C LYS A 82 -17.24 2.42 -4.97
N THR A 83 -18.36 2.76 -5.63
CA THR A 83 -18.62 2.45 -7.04
C THR A 83 -18.19 3.57 -8.00
N HIS A 84 -18.14 4.81 -7.50
CA HIS A 84 -17.68 5.98 -8.24
C HIS A 84 -16.30 6.40 -7.74
N HIS A 85 -16.16 7.63 -7.22
CA HIS A 85 -14.92 8.09 -6.63
C HIS A 85 -14.98 7.99 -5.11
N ASN A 86 -14.00 7.27 -4.54
CA ASN A 86 -13.73 7.23 -3.10
C ASN A 86 -12.29 7.69 -2.84
N PRO A 87 -12.03 9.00 -2.73
CA PRO A 87 -10.69 9.58 -2.72
C PRO A 87 -10.02 9.48 -1.33
N VAL A 88 -9.93 8.27 -0.78
CA VAL A 88 -9.38 8.01 0.58
C VAL A 88 -7.95 8.55 0.71
N ARG A 89 -7.12 8.32 -0.31
CA ARG A 89 -5.72 8.74 -0.31
C ARG A 89 -5.60 10.26 -0.30
N GLU A 90 -6.38 10.94 -1.12
CA GLU A 90 -6.40 12.40 -1.24
C GLU A 90 -6.92 13.04 0.05
N CYS A 91 -7.98 12.47 0.64
CA CYS A 91 -8.47 12.88 1.95
C CYS A 91 -7.39 12.77 3.04
N LYS A 92 -6.65 11.64 3.11
CA LYS A 92 -5.51 11.47 4.02
C LYS A 92 -4.46 12.57 3.80
N GLN A 93 -4.09 12.82 2.55
CA GLN A 93 -3.09 13.84 2.21
C GLN A 93 -3.52 15.26 2.62
N VAL A 94 -4.80 15.62 2.50
CA VAL A 94 -5.30 16.93 2.94
C VAL A 94 -5.24 17.03 4.47
N ILE A 95 -5.62 15.97 5.19
CA ILE A 95 -5.50 15.89 6.65
C ILE A 95 -4.03 16.00 7.08
N ASP A 96 -3.14 15.22 6.47
CA ASP A 96 -1.71 15.22 6.75
C ASP A 96 -1.09 16.60 6.56
N LYS A 97 -1.50 17.33 5.52
CA LYS A 97 -1.03 18.70 5.25
C LYS A 97 -1.58 19.73 6.24
N LYS A 98 -2.78 19.51 6.79
CA LYS A 98 -3.42 20.42 7.75
C LYS A 98 -2.96 20.18 9.19
N ALA A 99 -2.52 18.97 9.51
CA ALA A 99 -2.07 18.62 10.85
C ALA A 99 -0.79 19.40 11.21
N THR A 100 -0.87 20.22 12.26
CA THR A 100 0.31 20.91 12.83
C THR A 100 0.93 20.12 13.99
N PHE A 101 0.52 18.87 14.17
CA PHE A 101 0.98 17.94 15.19
C PHE A 101 1.39 16.63 14.54
N ARG A 102 2.13 15.80 15.28
CA ARG A 102 2.45 14.44 14.85
C ARG A 102 1.22 13.54 14.99
N HIS A 103 0.93 12.75 13.97
CA HIS A 103 -0.10 11.72 14.02
C HIS A 103 0.34 10.47 13.26
N VAL A 104 -0.38 9.38 13.50
CA VAL A 104 -0.19 8.11 12.81
C VAL A 104 -1.54 7.53 12.41
N TRP A 105 -1.60 6.99 11.19
CA TRP A 105 -2.74 6.23 10.68
C TRP A 105 -2.66 4.78 11.18
N GLN A 106 -3.77 4.25 11.67
CA GLN A 106 -3.90 2.88 12.17
C GLN A 106 -4.58 2.02 11.09
N GLU A 107 -3.91 1.89 9.95
CA GLU A 107 -4.47 1.18 8.80
C GLU A 107 -4.40 -0.34 8.98
N SER A 108 -5.52 -1.02 8.78
CA SER A 108 -5.57 -2.49 8.76
C SER A 108 -6.52 -2.97 7.67
N GLU A 109 -6.32 -4.20 7.19
CA GLU A 109 -7.24 -4.80 6.21
C GLU A 109 -8.67 -4.91 6.73
N ALA A 110 -8.84 -5.03 8.05
CA ALA A 110 -10.14 -5.20 8.70
C ALA A 110 -10.88 -3.88 8.97
N GLN A 111 -10.15 -2.76 9.09
CA GLN A 111 -10.73 -1.47 9.48
C GLN A 111 -10.34 -0.38 8.48
N PRO A 112 -11.28 0.10 7.65
CA PRO A 112 -10.99 1.14 6.68
C PRO A 112 -10.71 2.47 7.40
N ILE A 113 -9.83 3.28 6.80
CA ILE A 113 -9.53 4.63 7.30
C ILE A 113 -10.80 5.49 7.40
N PHE A 114 -11.71 5.37 6.44
CA PHE A 114 -13.04 5.97 6.50
C PHE A 114 -14.10 4.86 6.58
N GLY A 115 -14.80 4.80 7.70
CA GLY A 115 -15.74 3.73 8.02
C GLY A 115 -17.21 4.14 7.99
N THR A 116 -17.51 5.43 7.89
CA THR A 116 -18.88 5.93 7.85
C THR A 116 -19.01 6.96 6.74
N TYR A 117 -20.05 6.86 5.94
CA TYR A 117 -20.32 7.76 4.82
C TYR A 117 -21.75 8.27 4.95
N LEU A 118 -21.93 9.58 4.82
CA LEU A 118 -23.22 10.25 4.85
C LEU A 118 -23.35 11.16 3.63
N TRP A 119 -24.58 11.35 3.14
CA TRP A 119 -24.85 12.41 2.18
C TRP A 119 -24.69 13.76 2.86
N HIS A 120 -23.78 14.58 2.33
CA HIS A 120 -23.69 15.99 2.70
C HIS A 120 -24.63 16.82 1.83
N ASP A 121 -24.69 16.49 0.53
CA ASP A 121 -25.66 16.99 -0.45
C ASP A 121 -25.91 15.88 -1.47
N GLU A 122 -27.05 15.20 -1.35
CA GLU A 122 -27.36 14.03 -2.18
C GLU A 122 -27.62 14.38 -3.65
N GLU A 123 -28.23 15.54 -3.93
CA GLU A 123 -28.51 16.00 -5.29
C GLU A 123 -27.20 16.27 -6.06
N LYS A 124 -26.21 16.87 -5.39
CA LYS A 124 -24.88 17.12 -5.96
C LYS A 124 -23.92 15.95 -5.82
N LYS A 125 -24.37 14.84 -5.22
CA LYS A 125 -23.56 13.65 -4.89
C LYS A 125 -22.31 14.00 -4.09
N VAL A 126 -22.45 14.92 -3.14
CA VAL A 126 -21.41 15.28 -2.18
C VAL A 126 -21.56 14.38 -0.95
N ILE A 127 -20.47 13.70 -0.62
CA ILE A 127 -20.41 12.74 0.48
C ILE A 127 -19.48 13.26 1.54
N GLN A 128 -19.88 13.08 2.81
CA GLN A 128 -19.01 13.26 3.96
C GLN A 128 -18.65 11.88 4.53
N ALA A 129 -17.36 11.54 4.47
CA ALA A 129 -16.80 10.35 5.04
C ALA A 129 -16.14 10.66 6.39
N PHE A 130 -16.33 9.79 7.39
CA PHE A 130 -15.78 9.91 8.73
C PHE A 130 -14.88 8.73 9.06
N GLY A 131 -13.87 8.98 9.88
CA GLY A 131 -12.95 7.97 10.36
C GLY A 131 -12.42 8.27 11.77
N HIS A 132 -11.91 7.22 12.38
CA HIS A 132 -11.32 7.22 13.73
C HIS A 132 -10.05 6.36 13.81
N GLN A 133 -9.49 5.97 12.65
CA GLN A 133 -8.33 5.09 12.51
C GLN A 133 -7.03 5.92 12.43
N ALA A 134 -6.92 6.91 13.31
CA ALA A 134 -5.74 7.73 13.45
C ALA A 134 -5.57 8.15 14.91
N SER A 135 -4.34 8.44 15.30
CA SER A 135 -4.05 9.00 16.63
C SER A 135 -3.02 10.11 16.55
N ALA A 136 -3.21 11.17 17.33
CA ALA A 136 -2.21 12.18 17.58
C ALA A 136 -1.16 11.64 18.55
N ILE A 137 0.08 12.08 18.38
CA ILE A 137 1.21 11.70 19.21
C ILE A 137 1.70 12.95 19.94
N ASN A 138 1.65 12.93 21.27
CA ASN A 138 2.17 14.02 22.09
C ASN A 138 3.69 13.88 22.34
N SER A 139 4.27 14.83 23.07
CA SER A 139 5.72 14.81 23.40
C SER A 139 6.16 13.66 24.30
N LEU A 140 5.22 12.93 24.90
CA LEU A 140 5.45 11.75 25.74
C LEU A 140 5.21 10.43 24.97
N GLU A 141 5.07 10.49 23.64
CA GLU A 141 4.74 9.36 22.77
C GLU A 141 3.40 8.67 23.12
N MET A 142 2.49 9.39 23.79
CA MET A 142 1.14 8.89 24.04
C MET A 142 0.26 9.10 22.82
N LEU A 143 -0.57 8.09 22.52
CA LEU A 143 -1.55 8.11 21.44
C LEU A 143 -2.90 8.62 21.95
N THR A 144 -3.45 9.64 21.30
CA THR A 144 -4.82 10.13 21.51
C THR A 144 -5.63 9.90 20.24
N PRO A 145 -6.77 9.19 20.31
CA PRO A 145 -7.61 8.96 19.14
C PRO A 145 -8.01 10.26 18.45
N LEU A 146 -7.93 10.29 17.12
CA LEU A 146 -8.36 11.42 16.30
C LEU A 146 -9.64 11.06 15.57
N GLN A 147 -10.65 11.93 15.68
CA GLN A 147 -11.82 11.87 14.81
C GLN A 147 -11.59 12.82 13.64
N TYR A 148 -11.95 12.39 12.45
CA TYR A 148 -11.74 13.19 11.25
C TYR A 148 -12.80 12.91 10.21
N TYR A 149 -12.95 13.87 9.31
CA TYR A 149 -13.87 13.79 8.20
C TYR A 149 -13.27 14.32 6.91
N CYS A 150 -13.85 13.88 5.80
CA CYS A 150 -13.57 14.38 4.46
C CYS A 150 -14.89 14.54 3.69
N VAL A 151 -15.13 15.73 3.15
CA VAL A 151 -16.24 16.06 2.26
C VAL A 151 -15.70 16.12 0.83
N PHE A 152 -16.29 15.35 -0.07
CA PHE A 152 -15.86 15.27 -1.47
C PHE A 152 -17.05 15.07 -2.41
N ASN A 153 -16.87 15.48 -3.66
CA ASN A 153 -17.82 15.20 -4.73
C ASN A 153 -17.58 13.77 -5.25
N ALA A 154 -18.54 12.87 -5.10
CA ALA A 154 -18.39 11.47 -5.49
C ALA A 154 -18.45 11.24 -7.01
N ASN A 155 -18.97 12.21 -7.79
CA ASN A 155 -18.94 12.17 -9.25
C ASN A 155 -17.54 12.44 -9.80
N THR A 156 -16.77 13.35 -9.16
CA THR A 156 -15.49 13.84 -9.69
C THR A 156 -14.27 13.44 -8.86
N GLY A 157 -14.46 13.04 -7.60
CA GLY A 157 -13.38 12.80 -6.64
C GLY A 157 -12.78 14.09 -6.05
N GLU A 158 -13.33 15.27 -6.37
CA GLU A 158 -12.85 16.55 -5.85
C GLU A 158 -13.05 16.65 -4.33
N ILE A 159 -11.98 16.94 -3.60
CA ILE A 159 -12.03 17.20 -2.16
C ILE A 159 -12.51 18.63 -1.91
N ILE A 160 -13.64 18.77 -1.23
CA ILE A 160 -14.23 20.07 -0.86
C ILE A 160 -13.69 20.54 0.49
N ALA A 161 -13.64 19.63 1.47
CA ALA A 161 -13.10 19.91 2.79
C ALA A 161 -12.58 18.62 3.43
N ALA A 162 -11.58 18.73 4.28
CA ALA A 162 -11.21 17.67 5.21
C ALA A 162 -10.67 18.31 6.49
N SER A 163 -10.99 17.72 7.63
CA SER A 163 -10.55 18.22 8.94
C SER A 163 -10.56 17.09 9.97
N PHE A 164 -9.98 17.38 11.11
CA PHE A 164 -9.99 16.56 12.32
C PHE A 164 -10.51 17.40 13.49
N GLU A 165 -10.96 16.70 14.53
CA GLU A 165 -11.31 17.22 15.86
C GLU A 165 -10.28 16.76 16.89
#